data_AF-A0A926H253-F1
#
_entry.id   AF-A0A926H253-F1
#
_cell.length_a   1.000
_cell.length_b   1.000
_cell.length_c   1.000
_cell.angle_alpha   90.00
_cell.angle_beta   90.00
_cell.angle_gamma   90.00
#
_symmetry.space_group_name_H-M   'P 1'
#
loop_
_entity.id
_entity.type
_entity.pdbx_description
1 polymer ?
#
loop_
_entity_poly.entity_id
_entity_poly.type
_entity_poly.pdbx_seq_one_letter_code
_entity_poly.pdbx_strand_id
1 'polypeptide(L)'
;MRLRDYIALAAFVVHAAGCGAFATREPENPINSGSGFEPATTPTLVLRNLENALNYANASDYRKCFSDTSRGLREFVFQASSQGMSAA
;
A
#
# COMPACT_ATOMS: atom_id res chain seq x y z
N MET A 1 -27.25 40.81 12.65
CA MET A 1 -26.34 39.80 12.06
C MET A 1 -26.09 40.19 10.61
N ARG A 2 -24.82 40.26 10.20
CA ARG A 2 -24.42 40.57 8.83
C ARG A 2 -24.25 39.27 8.05
N LEU A 3 -24.31 39.33 6.72
CA LEU A 3 -24.11 38.17 5.82
C LEU A 3 -22.82 37.38 6.14
N ARG A 4 -21.77 38.07 6.56
CA ARG A 4 -20.48 37.47 6.98
C ARG A 4 -20.62 36.53 8.18
N ASP A 5 -21.53 36.82 9.10
CA ASP A 5 -21.73 36.02 10.31
C ASP A 5 -22.40 34.68 9.95
N TYR A 6 -23.32 34.67 8.98
CA TYR A 6 -23.94 33.46 8.46
C TYR A 6 -22.95 32.58 7.70
N ILE A 7 -22.05 33.18 6.91
CA ILE A 7 -21.00 32.44 6.20
C ILE A 7 -20.03 31.78 7.19
N ALA A 8 -19.61 32.50 8.23
CA ALA A 8 -18.75 31.95 9.27
C ALA A 8 -19.42 30.80 10.03
N LEU A 9 -20.71 30.95 10.37
CA LEU A 9 -21.49 29.89 11.02
C LEU A 9 -21.62 28.65 10.13
N ALA A 10 -21.92 28.84 8.84
CA ALA A 10 -22.05 27.73 7.89
C ALA A 10 -20.73 26.97 7.72
N ALA A 11 -19.60 27.67 7.62
CA ALA A 11 -18.27 27.04 7.54
C ALA A 11 -17.93 26.23 8.80
N PHE A 12 -18.26 26.74 9.98
CA PHE A 12 -18.05 26.04 11.24
C PHE A 12 -18.89 24.76 11.34
N VAL A 13 -20.17 24.82 10.94
CA VAL A 13 -21.06 23.66 10.94
C VAL A 13 -20.58 22.57 9.96
N VAL A 14 -20.11 22.95 8.77
CA VAL A 14 -19.54 22.00 7.79
C VAL A 14 -18.28 21.32 8.33
N HIS A 15 -17.42 22.06 9.04
CA HIS A 15 -16.21 21.48 9.63
C HIS A 15 -16.53 20.54 10.80
N ALA A 16 -17.49 20.91 11.65
CA ALA A 16 -17.93 20.08 12.78
C ALA A 16 -18.77 18.86 12.34
N ALA A 17 -19.38 18.89 11.16
CA ALA A 17 -20.12 17.77 10.57
C ALA A 17 -19.22 16.70 9.91
N GLY A 18 -17.90 16.81 10.04
CA GLY A 18 -16.94 15.74 9.68
C GLY A 18 -17.13 14.51 10.57
N CYS A 19 -18.23 13.79 10.35
CA CYS A 19 -18.61 12.62 11.11
C CYS A 19 -17.55 11.52 10.97
N GLY A 20 -17.08 11.00 12.11
CA GLY A 20 -16.27 9.78 12.13
C GLY A 20 -14.77 9.94 11.79
N ALA A 21 -14.26 11.15 11.56
CA ALA A 21 -12.83 11.36 11.32
C ALA A 21 -11.93 10.87 12.46
N PHE A 22 -12.46 10.84 13.69
CA PHE A 22 -11.80 10.32 14.89
C PHE A 22 -12.54 9.13 15.52
N ALA A 23 -13.50 8.52 14.81
CA ALA A 23 -14.16 7.32 15.34
C ALA A 23 -13.23 6.11 15.21
N THR A 24 -13.15 5.29 16.25
CA THR A 24 -12.52 3.98 16.18
C THR A 24 -13.29 3.12 15.17
N ARG A 25 -12.60 2.64 14.13
CA ARG A 25 -13.16 1.65 13.21
C ARG A 25 -13.38 0.34 13.95
N GLU A 26 -14.43 -0.39 13.56
CA GLU A 26 -14.57 -1.78 13.96
C GLU A 26 -13.40 -2.61 13.40
N PRO A 27 -12.80 -3.51 14.21
CA PRO A 27 -11.74 -4.41 13.75
C PRO A 27 -12.19 -5.22 12.54
N GLU A 28 -11.31 -5.37 11.55
CA GLU A 28 -11.56 -6.26 10.42
C GLU A 28 -11.49 -7.72 10.87
N ASN A 29 -12.42 -8.56 10.38
CA ASN A 29 -12.44 -9.97 10.73
C ASN A 29 -11.17 -10.68 10.21
N PRO A 30 -10.62 -11.64 10.96
CA PRO A 30 -9.44 -12.38 10.53
C PRO A 30 -9.74 -13.19 9.27
N ILE A 31 -8.90 -13.03 8.25
CA ILE A 31 -9.02 -13.78 7.01
C ILE A 31 -8.38 -15.15 7.22
N ASN A 32 -9.22 -16.19 7.30
CA ASN A 32 -8.79 -17.57 7.60
C ASN A 32 -8.23 -18.32 6.38
N SER A 33 -8.31 -17.74 5.17
CA SER A 33 -7.67 -18.30 3.98
C SER A 33 -6.17 -18.00 3.98
N GLY A 34 -5.36 -18.99 3.60
CA GLY A 34 -3.93 -18.78 3.37
C GLY A 34 -3.72 -17.71 2.30
N SER A 35 -2.65 -16.91 2.43
CA SER A 35 -2.39 -15.75 1.57
C SER A 35 -2.03 -16.08 0.12
N GLY A 36 -1.87 -17.36 -0.23
CA GLY A 36 -1.44 -17.79 -1.56
C GLY A 36 -0.06 -17.26 -1.95
N PHE A 37 0.79 -16.94 -0.97
CA PHE A 37 2.13 -16.42 -1.21
C PHE A 37 3.03 -17.47 -1.88
N GLU A 38 3.58 -17.14 -3.04
CA GLU A 38 4.53 -18.00 -3.75
C GLU A 38 5.93 -17.39 -3.75
N PRO A 39 7.02 -18.17 -3.72
CA PRO A 39 8.37 -17.63 -3.87
C PRO A 39 8.50 -16.81 -5.16
N ALA A 40 8.92 -15.56 -5.04
CA ALA A 40 9.05 -14.63 -6.16
C ALA A 40 10.27 -14.95 -7.04
N THR A 41 10.12 -15.92 -7.95
CA THR A 41 11.15 -16.31 -8.94
C THR A 41 11.05 -15.51 -10.25
N THR A 42 9.98 -14.73 -10.42
CA THR A 42 9.76 -13.85 -11.57
C THR A 42 9.17 -12.51 -11.12
N PRO A 43 9.35 -11.41 -11.88
CA PRO A 43 8.75 -10.12 -11.55
C PRO A 43 7.23 -10.16 -11.42
N THR A 44 6.56 -10.95 -12.26
CA THR A 44 5.10 -11.13 -12.22
C THR A 44 4.63 -11.73 -10.90
N LEU A 45 5.39 -12.68 -10.35
CA LEU A 45 5.09 -13.27 -9.04
C LEU A 45 5.24 -12.27 -7.89
N VAL A 46 6.22 -11.35 -7.96
CA VAL A 46 6.35 -10.25 -6.97
C VAL A 46 5.08 -9.40 -6.96
N LEU A 47 4.62 -8.96 -8.13
CA LEU A 47 3.43 -8.11 -8.24
C LEU A 47 2.18 -8.83 -7.75
N ARG A 48 1.99 -10.10 -8.12
CA ARG A 48 0.86 -10.90 -7.65
C ARG A 48 0.88 -11.11 -6.13
N ASN A 49 2.05 -11.38 -5.55
CA ASN A 49 2.18 -11.51 -4.09
C ASN A 49 1.89 -10.19 -3.36
N LEU A 50 2.30 -9.05 -3.93
CA LEU A 50 2.01 -7.74 -3.37
C LEU A 50 0.50 -7.44 -3.39
N GLU A 51 -0.16 -7.73 -4.51
CA GLU A 51 -1.62 -7.63 -4.63
C GLU A 51 -2.33 -8.50 -3.59
N ASN A 52 -1.92 -9.77 -3.47
CA ASN A 52 -2.46 -10.68 -2.46
C ASN A 52 -2.22 -10.15 -1.04
N ALA A 53 -1.03 -9.65 -0.73
CA ALA A 53 -0.73 -9.11 0.60
C ALA A 53 -1.62 -7.92 0.98
N LEU A 54 -2.02 -7.09 0.01
CA LEU A 54 -2.97 -6.00 0.21
C LEU A 54 -4.40 -6.51 0.37
N ASN A 55 -4.84 -7.42 -0.51
CA ASN A 55 -6.20 -8.00 -0.47
C ASN A 55 -6.45 -8.80 0.81
N TYR A 56 -5.42 -9.48 1.33
CA TYR A 56 -5.48 -10.27 2.56
C TYR A 56 -5.02 -9.49 3.81
N ALA A 57 -4.78 -8.19 3.70
CA ALA A 57 -4.27 -7.35 4.78
C ALA A 57 -3.09 -7.98 5.57
N ASN A 58 -2.22 -8.72 4.86
CA ASN A 58 -1.17 -9.50 5.47
C ASN A 58 0.15 -8.71 5.49
N ALA A 59 0.40 -8.04 6.61
CA ALA A 59 1.61 -7.23 6.81
C ALA A 59 2.92 -8.04 6.71
N SER A 60 2.90 -9.35 6.99
CA SER A 60 4.10 -10.19 6.87
C SER A 60 4.48 -10.41 5.41
N ASP A 61 3.50 -10.75 4.58
CA ASP A 61 3.71 -11.00 3.16
C ASP A 61 3.98 -9.71 2.38
N TYR A 62 3.36 -8.61 2.80
CA TYR A 62 3.67 -7.27 2.26
C TYR A 62 5.16 -6.97 2.41
N ARG A 63 5.73 -7.16 3.61
CA ARG A 63 7.16 -6.91 3.86
C ARG A 63 8.09 -7.81 3.03
N LYS A 64 7.68 -9.05 2.74
CA LYS A 64 8.47 -9.97 1.90
C LYS A 64 8.58 -9.52 0.44
N CYS A 65 7.69 -8.64 -0.02
CA CYS A 65 7.69 -8.16 -1.40
C CYS A 65 8.74 -7.06 -1.67
N PHE A 66 9.41 -6.55 -0.63
CA PHE A 66 10.39 -5.49 -0.76
C PHE A 66 11.81 -6.00 -0.49
N SER A 67 12.75 -5.50 -1.28
CA SER A 67 14.18 -5.73 -1.04
C SER A 67 14.63 -4.92 0.17
N ASP A 68 14.96 -5.62 1.25
CA ASP A 68 15.57 -5.00 2.44
C ASP A 68 17.11 -5.12 2.36
N THR A 69 17.77 -4.05 1.94
CA THR A 69 19.25 -3.99 1.88
C THR A 69 19.89 -3.93 3.25
N SER A 70 19.15 -3.63 4.32
CA SER A 70 19.67 -3.61 5.70
C SER A 70 19.95 -5.02 6.25
N ARG A 71 19.42 -6.06 5.59
CA ARG A 71 19.59 -7.47 5.95
C ARG A 71 20.69 -8.19 5.17
N GLY A 72 21.54 -7.46 4.44
CA GLY A 72 22.64 -8.04 3.68
C GLY A 72 22.21 -8.72 2.38
N LEU A 73 21.04 -8.36 1.84
CA LEU A 73 20.65 -8.76 0.48
C LEU A 73 21.58 -8.09 -0.52
N ARG A 74 21.99 -8.85 -1.55
CA ARG A 74 22.80 -8.30 -2.65
C ARG A 74 21.98 -7.28 -3.42
N GLU A 75 22.62 -6.16 -3.76
CA GLU A 75 22.02 -5.13 -4.61
C GLU A 75 21.61 -5.73 -5.97
N PHE A 76 20.42 -5.34 -6.44
CA PHE A 76 20.00 -5.71 -7.78
C PHE A 76 20.85 -4.95 -8.81
N VAL A 77 21.55 -5.70 -9.67
CA VAL A 77 22.28 -5.15 -10.81
C VAL A 77 21.64 -5.69 -12.07
N PHE A 78 21.09 -4.80 -12.90
CA PHE A 78 20.59 -5.18 -14.21
C PHE A 78 21.76 -5.64 -15.10
N GLN A 79 21.71 -6.89 -15.54
CA GLN A 79 22.62 -7.40 -16.57
C GLN A 79 21.88 -7.40 -17.90
N ALA A 80 22.29 -6.52 -18.80
CA ALA A 80 21.76 -6.50 -20.16
C ALA A 80 22.13 -7.81 -20.88
N SER A 81 21.21 -8.32 -21.70
CA SER A 81 21.52 -9.39 -22.64
C SER A 81 22.46 -8.88 -23.74
N SER A 82 23.22 -9.78 -24.36
CA SER A 82 24.09 -9.44 -25.50
C SER A 82 23.34 -8.72 -26.64
N GLN A 83 22.05 -9.04 -26.82
CA GLN A 83 21.17 -8.37 -27.78
C GLN A 83 20.82 -6.93 -27.38
N GLY A 84 20.67 -6.64 -26.09
CA GLY A 84 20.41 -5.28 -25.58
C GLY A 84 21.63 -4.36 -25.64
N MET A 85 22.84 -4.91 -25.59
CA MET A 85 24.10 -4.14 -25.70
C MET A 85 24.46 -3.75 -27.14
N SER A 86 23.96 -4.46 -28.15
CA SER A 86 24.29 -4.21 -29.57
C SER A 86 23.45 -3.10 -30.22
N ALA A 87 22.45 -2.56 -29.50
CA ALA A 87 21.53 -1.55 -30.01
C ALA A 87 21.83 -0.12 -29.49
N ALA A 88 22.92 0.06 -28.73
CA ALA A 88 23.38 1.34 -28.17
C ALA A 88 24.59 1.89 -28.92
#